data_AF-A0A938WHB7-F1
#
_entry.id   AF-A0A938WHB7-F1
#
_cell.length_a   1.000
_cell.length_b   1.000
_cell.length_c   1.000
_cell.angle_alpha   90.00
_cell.angle_beta   90.00
_cell.angle_gamma   90.00
#
_symmetry.space_group_name_H-M   'P 1'
#
loop_
_entity.id
_entity.type
_entity.pdbx_description
1 polymer ?
#
loop_
_entity_poly.entity_id
_entity_poly.type
_entity_poly.pdbx_seq_one_letter_code
_entity_poly.pdbx_strand_id
1 'polypeptide(L)'
;MNRTSLTEVLRIWDQRGRCVFTRSQLARLFPDDRPKALTEGLQRQVKAGLLVRACRGVYVNPHARSFDSRVIEHIARALRPGSYSYVSLESLLAECGAISQVPVDRLTVMTTGRKGICRTPYGVIEFTHTKRPVVDVVAGMRQVEDRPLRIATRAAAWRDLRRVGRNVAMVDAAAVGND
;
A
#
# COMPACT_ATOMS: atom_id res chain seq x y z
N MET A 1 1.73 -16.11 21.33
CA MET A 1 2.54 -16.23 20.11
C MET A 1 3.99 -16.32 20.51
N ASN A 2 4.65 -17.42 20.14
CA ASN A 2 6.08 -17.61 20.31
C ASN A 2 6.77 -17.59 18.93
N ARG A 3 8.10 -17.71 18.91
CA ARG A 3 8.89 -17.62 17.67
C ARG A 3 8.54 -18.74 16.68
N THR A 4 8.41 -19.97 17.18
CA THR A 4 8.12 -21.14 16.35
C THR A 4 6.74 -21.02 15.70
N SER A 5 5.71 -20.67 16.47
CA SER A 5 4.35 -20.52 15.96
C SER A 5 4.24 -19.36 14.97
N LEU A 6 4.94 -18.25 15.19
CA LEU A 6 4.99 -17.16 14.22
C LEU A 6 5.67 -17.60 12.92
N THR A 7 6.82 -18.26 13.00
CA THR A 7 7.58 -18.67 11.81
C THR A 7 6.74 -19.58 10.91
N GLU A 8 5.99 -20.51 11.52
CA GLU A 8 5.10 -21.40 10.77
C GLU A 8 3.95 -20.63 10.11
N VAL A 9 3.31 -19.71 10.83
CA VAL A 9 2.26 -18.85 10.26
C VAL A 9 2.81 -18.01 9.10
N LEU A 10 3.99 -17.40 9.27
CA LEU A 10 4.63 -16.60 8.22
C LEU A 10 4.95 -17.44 6.98
N ARG A 11 5.44 -18.67 7.15
CA ARG A 11 5.71 -19.61 6.06
C ARG A 11 4.44 -19.98 5.28
N ILE A 12 3.34 -20.29 5.98
CA ILE A 12 2.06 -20.64 5.37
C ILE A 12 1.51 -19.45 4.53
N TRP A 13 1.62 -18.23 5.05
CA TRP A 13 1.12 -17.05 4.33
C TRP A 13 2.04 -16.57 3.21
N ASP A 14 3.35 -16.78 3.34
CA ASP A 14 4.33 -16.57 2.26
C ASP A 14 4.00 -17.44 1.04
N GLN A 15 3.67 -18.72 1.26
CA GLN A 15 3.20 -19.63 0.21
C GLN A 15 1.91 -19.16 -0.49
N ARG A 16 1.15 -18.26 0.15
CA ARG A 16 -0.04 -17.62 -0.41
C ARG A 16 0.22 -16.20 -0.93
N GLY A 17 1.49 -15.84 -1.13
CA GLY A 17 1.88 -14.54 -1.66
C GLY A 17 1.68 -13.37 -0.69
N ARG A 18 1.74 -13.60 0.63
CA ARG A 18 1.50 -12.56 1.64
C ARG A 18 2.68 -12.40 2.60
N CYS A 19 3.29 -11.20 2.54
CA CYS A 19 4.34 -10.76 3.46
C CYS A 19 3.89 -9.62 4.41
N VAL A 20 2.74 -8.98 4.18
CA VAL A 20 2.24 -7.85 4.98
C VAL A 20 1.01 -8.24 5.79
N PHE A 21 1.03 -7.87 7.07
CA PHE A 21 -0.01 -8.21 8.04
C PHE A 21 -0.44 -7.01 8.87
N THR A 22 -1.75 -6.83 9.04
CA THR A 22 -2.27 -5.89 10.04
C THR A 22 -2.24 -6.53 11.43
N ARG A 23 -2.21 -5.71 12.48
CA ARG A 23 -2.39 -6.17 13.87
C ARG A 23 -3.67 -6.98 14.03
N SER A 24 -4.76 -6.57 13.39
CA SER A 24 -6.04 -7.29 13.44
C SER A 24 -5.99 -8.64 12.73
N GLN A 25 -5.22 -8.78 11.64
CA GLN A 25 -4.98 -10.07 11.01
C GLN A 25 -4.15 -10.97 11.93
N LEU A 26 -3.07 -10.45 12.52
CA LEU A 26 -2.24 -11.22 13.46
C LEU A 26 -3.04 -11.65 14.69
N ALA A 27 -3.92 -10.80 15.23
CA ALA A 27 -4.81 -11.17 16.33
C ALA A 27 -5.72 -12.37 15.97
N ARG A 28 -6.22 -12.43 14.73
CA ARG A 28 -7.02 -13.57 14.25
C ARG A 28 -6.20 -14.84 14.02
N LEU A 29 -4.91 -14.69 13.70
CA LEU A 29 -3.99 -15.82 13.51
C LEU A 29 -3.46 -16.39 14.83
N PHE A 30 -3.56 -15.62 15.92
CA PHE A 30 -3.18 -16.03 17.27
C PHE A 30 -4.33 -15.74 18.24
N PRO A 31 -5.48 -16.44 18.11
CA PRO A 31 -6.69 -16.15 18.88
C PRO A 31 -6.51 -16.35 20.40
N ASP A 32 -5.60 -17.24 20.80
CA ASP A 32 -5.32 -17.51 22.22
C ASP A 32 -4.52 -16.39 22.89
N ASP A 33 -3.90 -15.49 22.11
CA ASP A 33 -3.19 -14.34 22.65
C ASP A 33 -4.16 -13.23 23.03
N ARG A 34 -4.28 -12.99 24.34
CA ARG A 34 -4.94 -11.76 24.85
C ARG A 34 -4.26 -10.51 24.26
N PRO A 35 -4.97 -9.37 24.13
CA PRO A 35 -4.45 -8.17 23.45
C PRO A 35 -3.09 -7.66 23.96
N LYS A 36 -2.82 -7.78 25.27
CA LYS A 36 -1.53 -7.41 25.88
C LYS A 36 -0.42 -8.39 25.45
N ALA A 37 -0.67 -9.69 25.59
CA ALA A 37 0.27 -10.74 25.19
C ALA A 37 0.63 -10.68 23.69
N LEU A 38 -0.35 -10.41 22.82
CA LEU A 38 -0.11 -10.18 21.39
C LEU A 38 0.82 -8.98 21.15
N THR A 39 0.61 -7.88 21.87
CA THR A 39 1.41 -6.66 21.74
C THR A 39 2.87 -6.91 22.10
N GLU A 40 3.11 -7.53 23.25
CA GLU A 40 4.44 -7.88 23.73
C GLU A 40 5.09 -8.91 22.81
N GLY A 41 4.32 -9.89 22.32
CA GLY A 41 4.74 -10.86 21.32
C GLY A 41 5.25 -10.17 20.07
N LEU A 42 4.45 -9.29 19.46
CA LEU A 42 4.85 -8.54 18.27
C LEU A 42 6.11 -7.70 18.50
N GLN A 43 6.21 -7.02 19.64
CA GLN A 43 7.42 -6.25 20.00
C GLN A 43 8.66 -7.15 20.08
N ARG A 44 8.56 -8.32 20.71
CA ARG A 44 9.66 -9.29 20.77
C ARG A 44 10.07 -9.76 19.38
N GLN A 45 9.11 -10.08 18.51
CA GLN A 45 9.41 -10.58 17.16
C GLN A 45 9.95 -9.49 16.22
N VAL A 46 9.56 -8.23 16.44
CA VAL A 46 10.19 -7.08 15.79
C VAL A 46 11.64 -6.91 16.26
N LYS A 47 11.89 -6.96 17.57
CA LYS A 47 13.26 -6.90 18.13
C LYS A 47 14.15 -8.04 17.63
N ALA A 48 13.57 -9.22 17.41
CA ALA A 48 14.25 -10.39 16.87
C ALA A 48 14.45 -10.36 15.33
N GLY A 49 13.96 -9.33 14.63
CA GLY A 49 14.11 -9.19 13.17
C GLY A 49 13.23 -10.12 12.33
N LEU A 50 12.28 -10.84 12.93
CA LEU A 50 11.33 -11.67 12.18
C LEU A 50 10.19 -10.84 11.57
N LEU A 51 9.89 -9.69 12.17
CA LEU A 51 8.94 -8.73 11.65
C LEU A 51 9.57 -7.34 11.59
N VAL A 52 9.22 -6.57 10.56
CA VAL A 52 9.48 -5.14 10.51
C VAL A 52 8.16 -4.42 10.77
N ARG A 53 8.16 -3.48 11.72
CA ARG A 53 7.01 -2.60 11.92
C ARG A 53 7.03 -1.52 10.84
N ALA A 54 6.23 -1.70 9.78
CA ALA A 54 6.14 -0.72 8.70
C ALA A 54 5.54 0.61 9.18
N CYS A 55 4.49 0.54 10.00
CA CYS A 55 3.85 1.70 10.63
C CYS A 55 2.93 1.26 11.78
N ARG A 56 2.06 2.15 12.28
CA ARG A 56 1.15 1.80 13.38
C ARG A 56 0.19 0.69 12.96
N GLY A 57 0.41 -0.50 13.52
CA GLY A 57 -0.50 -1.64 13.35
C GLY A 57 -0.30 -2.42 12.05
N VAL A 58 0.78 -2.18 11.31
CA VAL A 58 1.16 -2.95 10.12
C VAL A 58 2.57 -3.50 10.30
N TYR A 59 2.73 -4.78 9.99
CA TYR A 59 3.96 -5.54 10.13
C TYR A 59 4.28 -6.24 8.81
N VAL A 60 5.55 -6.36 8.49
CA VAL A 60 6.07 -7.01 7.28
C VAL A 60 6.97 -8.16 7.70
N ASN A 61 6.84 -9.31 7.05
CA ASN A 61 7.84 -10.36 7.07
C ASN A 61 8.90 -10.03 6.01
N PRO A 62 10.09 -9.52 6.38
CA PRO A 62 11.12 -9.16 5.41
C PRO A 62 11.80 -10.38 4.78
N HIS A 63 11.60 -11.58 5.33
CA HIS A 63 12.21 -12.84 4.88
C HIS A 63 11.27 -13.68 4.00
N ALA A 64 10.10 -13.14 3.65
CA ALA A 64 9.15 -13.82 2.78
C ALA A 64 9.68 -13.88 1.34
N ARG A 65 9.44 -14.98 0.63
CA ARG A 65 9.66 -15.05 -0.83
C ARG A 65 8.71 -14.14 -1.59
N SER A 66 7.53 -13.90 -1.02
CA SER A 66 6.55 -12.93 -1.52
C SER A 66 6.88 -11.48 -1.14
N PHE A 67 8.05 -11.21 -0.55
CA PHE A 67 8.54 -9.85 -0.38
C PHE A 67 9.09 -9.37 -1.73
N ASP A 68 8.53 -8.29 -2.26
CA ASP A 68 8.87 -7.78 -3.59
C ASP A 68 9.20 -6.27 -3.56
N SER A 69 9.58 -5.73 -4.72
CA SER A 69 9.85 -4.29 -4.89
C SER A 69 8.60 -3.41 -4.71
N ARG A 70 7.40 -4.00 -4.59
CA ARG A 70 6.13 -3.31 -4.40
C ARG A 70 5.56 -3.49 -2.99
N VAL A 71 6.40 -3.87 -2.01
CA VAL A 71 6.00 -3.98 -0.59
C VAL A 71 5.28 -2.72 -0.07
N ILE A 72 5.66 -1.52 -0.55
CA ILE A 72 4.98 -0.27 -0.20
C ILE A 72 3.51 -0.25 -0.63
N GLU A 73 3.17 -0.84 -1.77
CA GLU A 73 1.78 -0.98 -2.24
C GLU A 73 1.02 -2.04 -1.41
N HIS A 74 1.68 -3.14 -1.02
CA HIS A 74 1.11 -4.11 -0.09
C HIS A 74 0.77 -3.46 1.27
N ILE A 75 1.65 -2.60 1.79
CA ILE A 75 1.41 -1.82 3.02
C ILE A 75 0.27 -0.84 2.82
N ALA A 76 0.23 -0.12 1.69
CA ALA A 76 -0.85 0.80 1.39
C ALA A 76 -2.22 0.11 1.35
N ARG A 77 -2.30 -1.09 0.74
CA ARG A 77 -3.50 -1.94 0.74
C ARG A 77 -3.91 -2.36 2.16
N ALA A 78 -2.95 -2.73 3.00
CA ALA A 78 -3.19 -3.13 4.39
C ALA A 78 -3.68 -1.96 5.27
N LEU A 79 -3.31 -0.72 4.94
CA LEU A 79 -3.68 0.49 5.67
C LEU A 79 -5.10 0.99 5.40
N ARG A 80 -5.73 0.55 4.30
CA ARG A 80 -7.07 0.99 3.89
C ARG A 80 -7.99 -0.20 3.61
N PRO A 81 -8.19 -1.12 4.57
CA PRO A 81 -9.10 -2.24 4.38
C PRO A 81 -10.52 -1.73 4.14
N GLY A 82 -11.22 -2.33 3.18
CA GLY A 82 -12.60 -1.97 2.83
C GLY A 82 -12.76 -0.65 2.08
N SER A 83 -11.67 0.04 1.73
CA SER A 83 -11.71 1.24 0.87
C SER A 83 -11.09 0.94 -0.49
N TYR A 84 -11.60 1.57 -1.55
CA TYR A 84 -10.91 1.57 -2.82
C TYR A 84 -9.66 2.43 -2.70
N SER A 85 -8.52 1.89 -3.11
CA SER A 85 -7.23 2.58 -3.09
C SER A 85 -6.47 2.19 -4.34
N TYR A 86 -5.89 3.17 -5.03
CA TYR A 86 -5.19 2.97 -6.29
C TYR A 86 -4.05 3.96 -6.47
N VAL A 87 -2.98 3.51 -7.13
CA VAL A 87 -1.84 4.37 -7.49
C VAL A 87 -2.30 5.36 -8.55
N SER A 88 -2.10 6.64 -8.30
CA SER A 88 -2.56 7.75 -9.15
C SER A 88 -1.64 8.96 -8.94
N LEU A 89 -2.04 10.13 -9.44
CA LEU A 89 -1.28 11.38 -9.34
C LEU A 89 0.15 11.22 -9.91
N GLU A 90 1.15 11.80 -9.28
CA GLU A 90 2.54 11.82 -9.75
C GLU A 90 3.16 10.43 -9.83
N SER A 91 2.87 9.50 -8.92
CA SER A 91 3.42 8.15 -9.01
C SER A 91 3.01 7.46 -10.30
N LEU A 92 1.74 7.55 -10.70
CA LEU A 92 1.32 6.94 -11.98
C LEU A 92 1.79 7.76 -13.19
N LEU A 93 1.71 9.08 -13.13
CA LEU A 93 2.14 9.94 -14.24
C LEU A 93 3.64 9.80 -14.51
N ALA A 94 4.46 9.60 -13.48
CA ALA A 94 5.88 9.32 -13.64
C ALA A 94 6.08 7.91 -14.24
N GLU A 95 5.36 6.91 -13.73
CA GLU A 95 5.45 5.53 -14.21
C GLU A 95 5.07 5.40 -15.71
N CYS A 96 4.12 6.21 -16.21
CA CYS A 96 3.74 6.22 -17.62
C CYS A 96 4.55 7.21 -18.49
N GLY A 97 5.55 7.88 -17.93
CA GLY A 97 6.41 8.82 -18.65
C GLY A 97 5.77 10.18 -18.93
N ALA A 98 4.62 10.50 -18.33
CA ALA A 98 3.94 11.79 -18.51
C ALA A 98 4.55 12.93 -17.69
N ILE A 99 5.39 12.64 -16.68
CA ILE A 99 6.23 13.63 -15.99
C ILE A 99 7.67 13.14 -15.92
N SER A 100 8.63 14.04 -16.10
CA SER A 100 10.07 13.71 -16.00
C SER A 100 10.56 13.65 -14.54
N GLN A 101 9.82 14.20 -13.60
CA GLN A 101 10.15 14.16 -12.17
C GLN A 101 9.46 12.99 -11.48
N VAL A 102 10.25 12.00 -11.07
CA VAL A 102 9.76 10.87 -10.27
C VAL A 102 9.69 11.30 -8.80
N PRO A 103 8.54 11.12 -8.11
CA PRO A 103 8.48 11.31 -6.67
C PRO A 103 9.47 10.38 -5.96
N VAL A 104 10.54 10.94 -5.40
CA VAL A 104 11.52 10.17 -4.63
C VAL A 104 10.87 9.68 -3.34
N ASP A 105 11.00 8.38 -3.08
CA ASP A 105 10.55 7.74 -1.83
C ASP A 105 9.05 7.96 -1.51
N ARG A 106 8.21 8.19 -2.53
CA ARG A 106 6.80 8.52 -2.33
C ARG A 106 5.86 7.80 -3.28
N LEU A 107 4.92 7.08 -2.70
CA LEU A 107 3.77 6.49 -3.37
C LEU A 107 2.54 7.39 -3.17
N THR A 108 2.00 7.95 -4.24
CA THR A 108 0.75 8.72 -4.24
C THR A 108 -0.43 7.83 -4.56
N VAL A 109 -1.38 7.78 -3.61
CA VAL A 109 -2.54 6.87 -3.67
C VAL A 109 -3.82 7.67 -3.52
N MET A 110 -4.73 7.53 -4.47
CA MET A 110 -6.10 8.02 -4.32
C MET A 110 -6.92 6.97 -3.55
N THR A 111 -7.78 7.40 -2.62
CA THR A 111 -8.57 6.47 -1.80
C THR A 111 -9.98 7.00 -1.49
N THR A 112 -10.96 6.09 -1.39
CA THR A 112 -12.28 6.43 -0.80
C THR A 112 -12.24 6.42 0.74
N GLY A 113 -11.16 5.91 1.33
CA GLY A 113 -10.94 5.90 2.77
C GLY A 113 -10.36 7.22 3.30
N ARG A 114 -9.84 7.19 4.54
CA ARG A 114 -9.26 8.38 5.18
C ARG A 114 -7.97 8.84 4.44
N LYS A 115 -7.85 10.15 4.20
CA LYS A 115 -6.59 10.77 3.75
C LYS A 115 -5.49 10.66 4.82
N GLY A 116 -4.24 10.84 4.43
CA GLY A 116 -3.12 10.98 5.37
C GLY A 116 -1.80 10.48 4.82
N ILE A 117 -0.72 10.85 5.50
CA ILE A 117 0.65 10.45 5.18
C ILE A 117 1.09 9.35 6.14
N CYS A 118 1.65 8.28 5.59
CA CYS A 118 2.22 7.18 6.34
C CYS A 118 3.70 7.03 5.96
N ARG A 119 4.59 7.31 6.91
CA ARG A 119 6.03 7.05 6.75
C ARG A 119 6.32 5.60 7.13
N THR A 120 7.07 4.91 6.28
CA THR A 120 7.48 3.53 6.49
C THR A 120 8.97 3.40 6.18
N PRO A 121 9.65 2.34 6.66
CA PRO A 121 11.02 2.02 6.23
C PRO A 121 11.16 1.74 4.73
N TYR A 122 10.04 1.57 4.01
CA TYR A 122 9.98 1.29 2.57
C TYR A 122 9.52 2.51 1.76
N GLY A 123 9.47 3.68 2.40
CA GLY A 123 9.06 4.95 1.82
C GLY A 123 7.75 5.52 2.34
N VAL A 124 7.33 6.62 1.75
CA VAL A 124 6.17 7.40 2.17
C VAL A 124 4.95 7.06 1.33
N ILE A 125 3.86 6.67 1.98
CA ILE A 125 2.56 6.50 1.34
C ILE A 125 1.73 7.74 1.63
N GLU A 126 1.29 8.43 0.58
CA GLU A 126 0.40 9.57 0.68
C GLU A 126 -0.98 9.23 0.14
N PHE A 127 -1.96 9.15 1.05
CA PHE A 127 -3.35 8.92 0.71
C PHE A 127 -4.09 10.24 0.51
N THR A 128 -4.63 10.43 -0.69
CA THR A 128 -5.53 11.54 -1.01
C THR A 128 -6.96 11.02 -1.09
N HIS A 129 -7.84 11.59 -0.27
CA HIS A 129 -9.23 11.18 -0.23
C HIS A 129 -10.00 11.72 -1.44
N THR A 130 -10.82 10.87 -2.07
CA THR A 130 -11.78 11.27 -3.10
C THR A 130 -13.21 11.05 -2.62
N LYS A 131 -14.06 12.05 -2.89
CA LYS A 131 -15.52 11.98 -2.69
C LYS A 131 -16.26 11.59 -3.98
N ARG A 132 -15.53 11.19 -5.03
CA ARG A 132 -16.15 10.76 -6.30
C ARG A 132 -17.02 9.52 -6.06
N PRO A 133 -18.15 9.38 -6.77
CA PRO A 133 -18.96 8.17 -6.76
C PRO A 133 -18.10 6.92 -6.98
N VAL A 134 -18.41 5.83 -6.27
CA VAL A 134 -17.64 4.57 -6.36
C VAL A 134 -17.59 4.05 -7.80
N VAL A 135 -18.69 4.18 -8.55
CA VAL A 135 -18.76 3.78 -9.97
C VAL A 135 -17.71 4.52 -10.82
N ASP A 136 -17.58 5.83 -10.66
CA ASP A 136 -16.61 6.66 -11.38
C ASP A 136 -15.16 6.37 -10.96
N VAL A 137 -14.99 6.01 -9.69
CA VAL A 137 -13.71 5.66 -9.09
C VAL A 137 -13.24 4.32 -9.67
N VAL A 138 -14.12 3.30 -9.72
CA VAL A 138 -13.82 1.99 -10.30
C VAL A 138 -13.56 2.08 -11.80
N ALA A 139 -14.36 2.86 -12.55
CA ALA A 139 -14.16 3.07 -13.99
C ALA A 139 -12.82 3.74 -14.33
N GLY A 140 -12.26 4.51 -13.38
CA GLY A 140 -10.95 5.15 -13.53
C GLY A 140 -9.76 4.30 -13.10
N MET A 141 -9.96 3.02 -12.77
CA MET A 141 -8.90 2.11 -12.30
C MET A 141 -8.72 0.89 -13.20
N ARG A 142 -7.49 0.40 -13.28
CA ARG A 142 -7.11 -0.86 -13.93
C ARG A 142 -6.45 -1.80 -12.93
N GLN A 143 -6.82 -3.07 -13.02
CA GLN A 143 -6.06 -4.14 -12.40
C GLN A 143 -4.86 -4.45 -13.28
N VAL A 144 -3.68 -4.57 -12.67
CA VAL A 144 -2.47 -5.06 -13.32
C VAL A 144 -2.12 -6.40 -12.68
N GLU A 145 -1.74 -7.37 -13.51
CA GLU A 145 -1.27 -8.66 -13.04
C GLU A 145 -0.04 -8.47 -12.13
N ASP A 146 0.04 -9.27 -11.06
CA ASP A 146 1.12 -9.22 -10.07
C ASP A 146 1.35 -7.86 -9.36
N ARG A 147 0.37 -6.93 -9.42
CA ARG A 147 0.45 -5.65 -8.71
C ARG A 147 -0.45 -5.61 -7.47
N PRO A 148 0.08 -5.19 -6.29
CA PRO A 148 -0.71 -5.21 -5.06
C PRO A 148 -1.90 -4.24 -5.05
N LEU A 149 -1.73 -3.04 -5.61
CA LEU A 149 -2.78 -2.05 -5.79
C LEU A 149 -3.23 -2.00 -7.25
N ARG A 150 -4.49 -1.61 -7.45
CA ARG A 150 -4.94 -1.12 -8.75
C ARG A 150 -4.21 0.19 -9.09
N ILE A 151 -4.11 0.49 -10.37
CA ILE A 151 -3.61 1.79 -10.85
C ILE A 151 -4.75 2.60 -11.44
N ALA A 152 -4.61 3.91 -11.49
CA ALA A 152 -5.50 4.72 -12.31
C ALA A 152 -5.26 4.40 -13.81
N THR A 153 -6.20 4.77 -14.69
CA THR A 153 -5.84 5.00 -16.09
C THR A 153 -5.01 6.29 -16.21
N ARG A 154 -4.30 6.52 -17.31
CA ARG A 154 -3.53 7.76 -17.52
C ARG A 154 -4.44 8.99 -17.44
N ALA A 155 -5.58 8.94 -18.13
CA ALA A 155 -6.59 9.99 -18.09
C ALA A 155 -7.13 10.21 -16.67
N ALA A 156 -7.27 9.14 -15.88
CA ALA A 156 -7.71 9.24 -14.51
C ALA A 156 -6.66 9.87 -13.58
N ALA A 157 -5.38 9.50 -13.69
CA ALA A 157 -4.33 10.13 -12.88
C ALA A 157 -4.17 11.62 -13.19
N TRP A 158 -4.28 12.02 -14.46
CA TRP A 158 -4.27 13.43 -14.83
C TRP A 158 -5.49 14.20 -14.30
N ARG A 159 -6.68 13.60 -14.39
CA ARG A 159 -7.89 14.17 -13.79
C ARG A 159 -7.73 14.34 -12.28
N ASP A 160 -7.21 13.31 -11.61
CA ASP A 160 -7.00 13.33 -10.16
C ASP A 160 -6.01 14.43 -9.79
N LEU A 161 -4.86 14.54 -10.48
CA LEU A 161 -3.84 15.57 -10.26
C LEU A 161 -4.41 17.00 -10.33
N ARG A 162 -5.17 17.29 -11.39
CA ARG A 162 -5.87 18.57 -11.56
C ARG A 162 -6.86 18.84 -10.42
N ARG A 163 -7.67 17.84 -10.08
CA ARG A 163 -8.73 17.97 -9.07
C ARG A 163 -8.17 18.21 -7.67
N VAL A 164 -7.03 17.62 -7.34
CA VAL A 164 -6.38 17.80 -6.05
C VAL A 164 -5.56 19.09 -5.97
N GLY A 165 -5.47 19.84 -7.07
CA GLY A 165 -4.78 21.14 -7.14
C GLY A 165 -3.25 21.03 -7.07
N ARG A 166 -2.68 19.92 -7.56
CA ARG A 166 -1.22 19.74 -7.60
C ARG A 166 -0.62 20.35 -8.87
N ASN A 167 0.71 20.51 -8.88
CA ASN A 167 1.42 21.13 -10.00
C ASN A 167 1.24 20.33 -11.29
N VAL A 168 0.66 20.98 -12.29
CA VAL A 168 0.38 20.40 -13.61
C VAL A 168 1.38 20.81 -14.68
N ALA A 169 2.24 21.80 -14.40
CA ALA A 169 3.13 22.41 -15.39
C ALA A 169 4.17 21.42 -15.96
N MET A 170 4.42 20.34 -15.24
CA MET A 170 5.40 19.32 -15.59
C MET A 170 4.82 18.14 -16.37
N VAL A 171 3.51 18.13 -16.59
CA VAL A 171 2.81 17.03 -17.26
C VAL A 171 2.82 17.24 -18.76
N ASP A 172 3.38 16.28 -19.48
CA ASP A 172 3.17 16.16 -20.92
C ASP A 172 1.73 15.67 -21.18
N ALA A 173 0.87 16.61 -21.59
CA ALA A 173 -0.53 16.32 -21.88
C ALA A 173 -0.72 15.34 -23.05
N ALA A 174 0.23 15.26 -23.99
CA ALA A 174 0.16 14.31 -25.10
C ALA A 174 0.37 12.86 -24.62
N ALA A 175 1.22 12.65 -23.62
CA ALA A 175 1.48 11.33 -23.03
C ALA A 175 0.28 10.76 -22.24
N VAL A 176 -0.65 11.63 -21.82
CA VAL A 176 -1.83 11.27 -21.02
C VAL A 176 -3.03 10.84 -21.88
N GLY A 177 -3.14 11.31 -23.12
CA GLY A 177 -4.33 11.19 -23.97
C GLY A 177 -4.60 9.81 -24.58
N ASN A 178 -3.65 8.88 -24.51
CA ASN A 178 -3.75 7.54 -25.11
C ASN A 178 -3.89 6.47 -24.02
N ASP A 179 -5.13 6.07 -23.70
CA ASP A 179 -5.45 4.92 -22.82
C ASP A 179 -6.18 3.81 -23.60
#